data_AF-A0A939BWT9-F1
#
_entry.id   AF-A0A939BWT9-F1
#
_cell.length_a   1.000
_cell.length_b   1.000
_cell.length_c   1.000
_cell.angle_alpha   90.00
_cell.angle_beta   90.00
_cell.angle_gamma   90.00
#
_symmetry.space_group_name_H-M   'P 1'
#
loop_
_entity.id
_entity.type
_entity.pdbx_description
1 polymer ?
#
loop_
_entity_poly.entity_id
_entity_poly.type
_entity_poly.pdbx_seq_one_letter_code
_entity_poly.pdbx_strand_id
1 'polypeptide(L)'
;MRITRPLAALGSAALLSLALTACGGDAPADASVKDYCAAVQDTSFSEDLFKAIEDKDYDKAADLLHQSAEDIEEVGTPEDIPDDARKGYELQLEIQKDISADDIEKAEKEESDPFEDDLSKDEKDQIEAYSKYQSEKCSDEPAPTLSPDDTAPGSTDVPTDVPTDVPTDFPTEVPSDLESLLSDLPTEVPSESQ
;
A
#
# COMPACT_ATOMS: atom_id res chain seq x y z
N MET A 1 -59.42 -8.69 -48.18
CA MET A 1 -58.23 -7.95 -48.62
C MET A 1 -57.02 -8.68 -48.04
N ARG A 2 -56.27 -9.42 -48.87
CA ARG A 2 -55.03 -10.12 -48.47
C ARG A 2 -53.87 -9.21 -48.84
N ILE A 3 -53.05 -8.82 -47.86
CA ILE A 3 -51.77 -8.15 -48.12
C ILE A 3 -50.68 -9.05 -47.56
N THR A 4 -50.02 -9.75 -48.47
CA THR A 4 -48.72 -10.40 -48.29
C THR A 4 -47.66 -9.47 -48.81
N ARG A 5 -46.60 -9.16 -48.04
CA ARG A 5 -45.28 -8.75 -48.54
C ARG A 5 -44.14 -9.13 -47.57
N PRO A 6 -42.91 -9.32 -48.09
CA PRO A 6 -41.93 -10.31 -47.62
C PRO A 6 -40.77 -9.75 -46.76
N LEU A 7 -40.00 -10.69 -46.22
CA LEU A 7 -38.73 -10.55 -45.48
C LEU A 7 -37.68 -9.67 -46.17
N ALA A 8 -36.99 -8.85 -45.38
CA ALA A 8 -35.62 -8.41 -45.63
C ALA A 8 -34.86 -8.38 -44.28
N ALA A 9 -33.91 -9.30 -44.14
CA ALA A 9 -32.89 -9.32 -43.09
C ALA A 9 -31.72 -8.41 -43.50
N LEU A 10 -31.12 -7.71 -42.53
CA LEU A 10 -29.83 -6.98 -42.50
C LEU A 10 -29.89 -6.18 -41.19
N GLY A 11 -29.00 -6.22 -40.21
CA GLY A 11 -27.70 -6.84 -40.04
C GLY A 11 -27.15 -6.39 -38.68
N SER A 12 -25.93 -6.85 -38.38
CA SER A 12 -25.04 -6.36 -37.32
C SER A 12 -25.26 -6.91 -35.91
N ALA A 13 -24.32 -7.79 -35.56
CA ALA A 13 -23.95 -8.19 -34.22
C ALA A 13 -23.72 -6.99 -33.30
N ALA A 14 -24.37 -6.99 -32.15
CA ALA A 14 -23.81 -6.40 -30.95
C ALA A 14 -23.35 -7.57 -30.07
N LEU A 15 -22.03 -7.77 -30.04
CA LEU A 15 -21.34 -8.58 -29.05
C LEU A 15 -21.56 -7.92 -27.68
N LEU A 16 -22.65 -8.25 -26.99
CA LEU A 16 -22.73 -8.06 -25.53
C LEU A 16 -22.43 -9.42 -24.89
N SER A 17 -21.21 -9.86 -25.13
CA SER A 17 -20.52 -10.90 -24.40
C SER A 17 -19.26 -10.27 -23.79
N LEU A 18 -19.46 -9.29 -22.90
CA LEU A 18 -18.48 -9.01 -21.86
C LEU A 18 -18.89 -9.84 -20.64
N ALA A 19 -17.90 -10.57 -20.13
CA ALA A 19 -18.03 -11.63 -19.17
C ALA A 19 -18.68 -11.17 -17.87
N LEU A 20 -19.74 -11.87 -17.45
CA LEU A 20 -20.09 -11.99 -16.04
C LEU A 20 -19.11 -12.95 -15.36
N THR A 21 -17.90 -12.49 -15.07
CA THR A 21 -17.00 -13.24 -14.20
C THR A 21 -16.40 -12.32 -13.16
N ALA A 22 -16.73 -12.67 -11.91
CA ALA A 22 -16.23 -12.17 -10.65
C ALA A 22 -16.93 -10.90 -10.11
N CYS A 23 -17.20 -10.96 -8.81
CA CYS A 23 -17.70 -9.93 -7.93
C CYS A 23 -16.83 -8.67 -8.08
N GLY A 24 -17.22 -7.74 -8.96
CA GLY A 24 -16.43 -6.56 -9.30
C GLY A 24 -17.06 -5.34 -8.66
N GLY A 25 -16.33 -4.73 -7.74
CA GLY A 25 -16.77 -3.58 -6.95
C GLY A 25 -17.37 -2.47 -7.81
N ASP A 26 -18.42 -1.84 -7.29
CA ASP A 26 -19.18 -0.76 -7.93
C ASP A 26 -18.34 0.52 -8.19
N ALA A 27 -17.09 0.55 -7.73
CA ALA A 27 -16.16 1.64 -7.92
C ALA A 27 -15.96 2.00 -9.41
N PRO A 28 -16.06 3.29 -9.79
CA PRO A 28 -15.73 3.75 -11.13
C PRO A 28 -14.32 3.34 -11.58
N ALA A 29 -14.13 3.23 -12.90
CA ALA A 29 -12.86 2.81 -13.50
C ALA A 29 -12.25 3.90 -14.40
N ASP A 30 -12.78 5.12 -14.34
CA ASP A 30 -12.45 6.24 -15.22
C ASP A 30 -11.89 7.45 -14.47
N ALA A 31 -11.46 7.26 -13.22
CA ALA A 31 -10.89 8.33 -12.40
C ALA A 31 -9.59 8.86 -13.04
N SER A 32 -9.35 10.17 -12.92
CA SER A 32 -8.02 10.68 -13.24
C SER A 32 -7.03 10.22 -12.15
N VAL A 33 -5.77 9.93 -12.53
CA VAL A 33 -4.72 9.58 -11.54
C VAL A 33 -4.63 10.63 -10.44
N LYS A 34 -4.81 11.90 -10.78
CA LYS A 34 -4.77 13.00 -9.81
C LYS A 34 -5.90 12.91 -8.79
N ASP A 35 -7.13 12.71 -9.25
CA ASP A 35 -8.29 12.65 -8.35
C ASP A 35 -8.25 11.40 -7.48
N TYR A 36 -7.87 10.26 -8.08
CA TYR A 36 -7.60 9.02 -7.37
C TYR A 36 -6.54 9.20 -6.27
N CYS A 37 -5.36 9.73 -6.62
CA CYS A 37 -4.29 9.93 -5.65
C CYS A 37 -4.68 10.92 -4.55
N ALA A 38 -5.46 11.95 -4.87
CA ALA A 38 -5.99 12.88 -3.88
C ALA A 38 -6.95 12.19 -2.89
N ALA A 39 -7.76 11.24 -3.36
CA ALA A 39 -8.69 10.49 -2.52
C ALA A 39 -7.96 9.50 -1.59
N VAL A 40 -7.06 8.67 -2.13
CA VAL A 40 -6.37 7.63 -1.35
C VAL A 40 -5.30 8.18 -0.40
N GLN A 41 -4.74 9.37 -0.68
CA GLN A 41 -3.81 10.06 0.22
C GLN A 41 -4.50 11.10 1.09
N ASP A 42 -5.83 11.17 1.07
CA ASP A 42 -6.53 12.11 1.92
C ASP A 42 -6.31 11.71 3.39
N THR A 43 -5.55 12.53 4.09
CA THR A 43 -5.24 12.34 5.51
C THR A 43 -6.15 13.18 6.40
N SER A 44 -7.18 13.81 5.83
CA SER A 44 -8.02 14.78 6.55
C SER A 44 -8.79 14.14 7.70
N PHE A 45 -9.16 12.86 7.57
CA PHE A 45 -9.84 12.10 8.61
C PHE A 45 -8.88 11.44 9.63
N SER A 46 -7.56 11.43 9.35
CA SER A 46 -6.59 10.70 10.17
C SER A 46 -6.51 11.21 11.61
N GLU A 47 -6.51 12.53 11.82
CA GLU A 47 -6.49 13.12 13.16
C GLU A 47 -7.74 12.71 13.97
N ASP A 48 -8.91 12.71 13.32
CA ASP A 48 -10.16 12.31 13.94
C ASP A 48 -10.23 10.81 14.25
N LEU A 49 -9.63 9.98 13.39
CA LEU A 49 -9.50 8.54 13.58
C LEU A 49 -8.56 8.22 14.75
N PHE A 50 -7.35 8.80 14.76
CA PHE A 50 -6.40 8.62 15.85
C PHE A 50 -6.99 9.04 17.20
N LYS A 51 -7.70 10.16 17.21
CA LYS A 51 -8.40 10.63 18.41
C LYS A 51 -9.51 9.69 18.85
N ALA A 52 -10.30 9.16 17.91
CA ALA A 52 -11.35 8.19 18.23
C ALA A 52 -10.76 6.92 18.88
N ILE A 53 -9.64 6.42 18.36
CA ILE A 53 -8.93 5.26 18.93
C ILE A 53 -8.39 5.58 20.34
N GLU A 54 -7.76 6.76 20.54
CA GLU A 54 -7.24 7.18 21.86
C GLU A 54 -8.36 7.32 22.90
N ASP A 55 -9.49 7.91 22.51
CA ASP A 55 -10.68 8.07 23.34
C ASP A 55 -11.46 6.74 23.53
N LYS A 56 -11.02 5.65 22.88
CA LYS A 56 -11.68 4.33 22.82
C LYS A 56 -13.11 4.39 22.27
N ASP A 57 -13.36 5.36 21.40
CA ASP A 57 -14.58 5.53 20.63
C ASP A 57 -14.47 4.72 19.33
N TYR A 58 -14.45 3.39 19.47
CA TYR A 58 -14.24 2.47 18.34
C TYR A 58 -15.41 2.50 17.34
N ASP A 59 -16.62 2.84 17.78
CA ASP A 59 -17.76 3.11 16.90
C ASP A 59 -17.45 4.29 15.95
N LYS A 60 -16.98 5.42 16.50
CA LYS A 60 -16.56 6.56 15.68
C LYS A 60 -15.38 6.21 14.77
N ALA A 61 -14.43 5.39 15.24
CA ALA A 61 -13.31 4.95 14.42
C ALA A 61 -13.77 4.11 13.21
N ALA A 62 -14.70 3.17 13.42
CA ALA A 62 -15.29 2.38 12.33
C ALA A 62 -16.06 3.27 11.35
N ASP A 63 -16.89 4.20 11.85
CA ASP A 63 -17.64 5.14 11.01
C ASP A 63 -16.72 6.00 10.12
N LEU A 64 -15.57 6.44 10.64
CA LEU A 64 -14.59 7.21 9.87
C LEU A 64 -13.89 6.37 8.79
N LEU A 65 -13.61 5.10 9.08
CA LEU A 65 -13.03 4.17 8.10
C LEU A 65 -14.04 3.82 6.99
N HIS A 66 -15.30 3.56 7.36
CA HIS A 66 -16.40 3.38 6.39
C HIS A 66 -16.54 4.58 5.48
N GLN A 67 -16.56 5.79 6.06
CA GLN A 67 -16.67 7.03 5.30
C GLN A 67 -15.50 7.21 4.35
N SER A 68 -14.27 6.96 4.80
CA SER A 68 -13.10 7.02 3.92
C SER A 68 -13.20 6.02 2.77
N ALA A 69 -13.65 4.79 3.03
CA ALA A 69 -13.84 3.79 2.00
C ALA A 69 -14.93 4.19 0.98
N GLU A 70 -16.02 4.81 1.43
CA GLU A 70 -17.07 5.35 0.55
C GLU A 70 -16.54 6.49 -0.33
N ASP A 71 -15.80 7.45 0.25
CA ASP A 71 -15.23 8.58 -0.49
C ASP A 71 -14.21 8.11 -1.55
N ILE A 72 -13.38 7.12 -1.21
CA ILE A 72 -12.41 6.51 -2.13
C ILE A 72 -13.13 5.70 -3.22
N GLU A 73 -14.18 4.96 -2.88
CA GLU A 73 -14.99 4.22 -3.84
C GLU A 73 -15.71 5.15 -4.82
N GLU A 74 -16.23 6.28 -4.36
CA GLU A 74 -16.94 7.25 -5.22
C GLU A 74 -16.02 7.82 -6.30
N VAL A 75 -14.76 8.07 -5.95
CA VAL A 75 -13.76 8.53 -6.93
C VAL A 75 -13.38 7.42 -7.90
N GLY A 76 -13.25 6.19 -7.41
CA GLY A 76 -12.88 5.03 -8.21
C GLY A 76 -11.39 5.00 -8.56
N THR A 77 -11.02 4.17 -9.53
CA THR A 77 -9.62 3.98 -9.95
C THR A 77 -9.40 4.43 -11.39
N PRO A 78 -8.14 4.70 -11.79
CA PRO A 78 -7.81 5.01 -13.18
C PRO A 78 -7.94 3.80 -14.11
N GLU A 79 -8.23 4.04 -15.40
CA GLU A 79 -8.38 2.97 -16.41
C GLU A 79 -7.12 2.11 -16.60
N ASP A 80 -5.94 2.63 -16.20
CA ASP A 80 -4.65 1.97 -16.38
C ASP A 80 -4.19 1.14 -15.18
N ILE A 81 -5.04 0.96 -14.17
CA ILE A 81 -4.75 0.09 -13.02
C ILE A 81 -4.66 -1.38 -13.48
N PRO A 82 -3.60 -2.13 -13.12
CA PRO A 82 -3.50 -3.55 -13.41
C PRO A 82 -4.62 -4.35 -12.72
N ASP A 83 -5.11 -5.43 -13.36
CA ASP A 83 -6.22 -6.24 -12.83
C ASP A 83 -6.02 -6.72 -11.38
N ASP A 84 -4.80 -7.14 -11.02
CA ASP A 84 -4.53 -7.61 -9.65
C ASP A 84 -4.47 -6.45 -8.64
N ALA A 85 -4.00 -5.27 -9.06
CA ALA A 85 -4.06 -4.06 -8.25
C ALA A 85 -5.51 -3.56 -8.09
N ARG A 86 -6.35 -3.73 -9.12
CA ARG A 86 -7.78 -3.42 -9.06
C ARG A 86 -8.50 -4.31 -8.06
N LYS A 87 -8.22 -5.62 -8.05
CA LYS A 87 -8.78 -6.52 -7.03
C LYS A 87 -8.26 -6.19 -5.63
N GLY A 88 -6.98 -5.85 -5.49
CA GLY A 88 -6.42 -5.42 -4.22
C GLY A 88 -7.08 -4.14 -3.68
N TYR A 89 -7.39 -3.18 -4.55
CA TYR A 89 -8.18 -2.00 -4.24
C TYR A 89 -9.58 -2.37 -3.72
N GLU A 90 -10.31 -3.19 -4.46
CA GLU A 90 -11.68 -3.61 -4.10
C GLU A 90 -11.70 -4.38 -2.78
N LEU A 91 -10.71 -5.28 -2.57
CA LEU A 91 -10.55 -6.02 -1.33
C LEU A 91 -10.23 -5.08 -0.15
N GLN A 92 -9.36 -4.09 -0.34
CA GLN A 92 -9.05 -3.13 0.73
C GLN A 92 -10.27 -2.27 1.09
N LEU A 93 -11.11 -1.90 0.12
CA LEU A 93 -12.38 -1.21 0.37
C LEU A 93 -13.37 -2.12 1.11
N GLU A 94 -13.48 -3.39 0.72
CA GLU A 94 -14.35 -4.36 1.40
C GLU A 94 -13.93 -4.54 2.86
N ILE A 95 -12.64 -4.75 3.13
CA ILE A 95 -12.10 -4.85 4.49
C ILE A 95 -12.41 -3.57 5.29
N GLN A 96 -12.20 -2.40 4.71
CA GLN A 96 -12.47 -1.13 5.39
C GLN A 96 -13.96 -0.90 5.64
N LYS A 97 -14.86 -1.42 4.81
CA LYS A 97 -16.32 -1.29 4.94
C LYS A 97 -16.94 -2.30 5.90
N ASP A 98 -16.30 -3.44 6.06
CA ASP A 98 -16.74 -4.51 6.95
C ASP A 98 -16.12 -4.40 8.36
N ILE A 99 -15.17 -3.47 8.56
CA ILE A 99 -14.49 -3.29 9.84
C ILE A 99 -15.45 -2.86 10.94
N SER A 100 -15.59 -3.67 11.98
CA SER A 100 -16.43 -3.32 13.12
C SER A 100 -15.64 -2.64 14.24
N ALA A 101 -16.34 -1.97 15.14
CA ALA A 101 -15.76 -1.44 16.38
C ALA A 101 -15.06 -2.55 17.20
N ASP A 102 -15.61 -3.76 17.19
CA ASP A 102 -15.03 -4.93 17.88
C ASP A 102 -13.69 -5.35 17.23
N ASP A 103 -13.58 -5.27 15.90
CA ASP A 103 -12.35 -5.61 15.17
C ASP A 103 -11.25 -4.58 15.44
N ILE A 104 -11.60 -3.29 15.50
CA ILE A 104 -10.66 -2.21 15.86
C ILE A 104 -10.21 -2.36 17.31
N GLU A 105 -11.14 -2.65 18.22
CA GLU A 105 -10.81 -2.91 19.63
C GLU A 105 -9.88 -4.12 19.77
N LYS A 106 -10.10 -5.17 18.97
CA LYS A 106 -9.24 -6.37 18.96
C LYS A 106 -7.86 -6.05 18.40
N ALA A 107 -7.77 -5.32 17.29
CA ALA A 107 -6.51 -4.89 16.68
C ALA A 107 -5.67 -4.01 17.61
N GLU A 108 -6.30 -3.20 18.47
CA GLU A 108 -5.57 -2.40 19.48
C GLU A 108 -4.98 -3.26 20.61
N LYS A 109 -5.66 -4.37 20.96
CA LYS A 109 -5.29 -5.22 22.10
C LYS A 109 -4.37 -6.37 21.73
N GLU A 110 -4.42 -6.83 20.50
CA GLU A 110 -3.62 -7.94 19.99
C GLU A 110 -2.41 -7.43 19.20
N GLU A 111 -1.29 -8.17 19.25
CA GLU A 111 -0.06 -7.82 18.51
C GLU A 111 -0.14 -8.25 17.03
N SER A 112 -1.14 -9.07 16.67
CA SER A 112 -1.42 -9.54 15.31
C SER A 112 -2.53 -8.72 14.67
N ASP A 113 -2.33 -8.33 13.41
CA ASP A 113 -3.33 -7.65 12.59
C ASP A 113 -4.46 -8.65 12.23
N PRO A 114 -5.68 -8.49 12.81
CA PRO A 114 -6.77 -9.42 12.53
C PRO A 114 -7.19 -9.40 11.05
N PHE A 115 -6.88 -8.33 10.31
CA PHE A 115 -7.23 -8.17 8.91
C PHE A 115 -6.28 -8.95 7.98
N GLU A 116 -5.05 -9.23 8.40
CA GLU A 116 -4.11 -10.03 7.59
C GLU A 116 -4.30 -11.54 7.77
N ASP A 117 -4.81 -11.99 8.91
CA ASP A 117 -4.97 -13.40 9.22
C ASP A 117 -6.10 -14.07 8.41
N ASP A 118 -7.14 -13.31 8.07
CA ASP A 118 -8.29 -13.81 7.31
C ASP A 118 -8.06 -13.84 5.79
N LEU A 119 -6.96 -13.24 5.30
CA LEU A 119 -6.64 -13.19 3.87
C LEU A 119 -5.88 -14.42 3.37
N SER A 120 -6.34 -14.96 2.25
CA SER A 120 -5.62 -15.95 1.48
C SER A 120 -4.34 -15.39 0.86
N LYS A 121 -3.46 -16.28 0.40
CA LYS A 121 -2.22 -15.87 -0.28
C LYS A 121 -2.49 -15.02 -1.52
N ASP A 122 -3.49 -15.40 -2.32
CA ASP A 122 -3.82 -14.69 -3.57
C ASP A 122 -4.36 -13.28 -3.27
N GLU A 123 -5.11 -13.12 -2.19
CA GLU A 123 -5.61 -11.82 -1.72
C GLU A 123 -4.48 -10.92 -1.23
N LYS A 124 -3.52 -11.47 -0.47
CA LYS A 124 -2.30 -10.73 -0.05
C LYS A 124 -1.48 -10.26 -1.25
N ASP A 125 -1.28 -11.14 -2.23
CA ASP A 125 -0.53 -10.80 -3.46
C ASP A 125 -1.27 -9.68 -4.26
N GLN A 126 -2.61 -9.60 -4.19
CA GLN A 126 -3.41 -8.52 -4.80
C GLN A 126 -3.28 -7.19 -4.05
N ILE A 127 -3.34 -7.21 -2.70
CA ILE A 127 -3.11 -6.00 -1.88
C ILE A 127 -1.69 -5.47 -2.11
N GLU A 128 -0.69 -6.34 -2.22
CA GLU A 128 0.68 -5.94 -2.55
C GLU A 128 0.75 -5.27 -3.93
N ALA A 129 0.10 -5.86 -4.94
CA ALA A 129 0.02 -5.26 -6.27
C ALA A 129 -0.64 -3.87 -6.25
N TYR A 130 -1.69 -3.70 -5.43
CA TYR A 130 -2.36 -2.42 -5.23
C TYR A 130 -1.46 -1.39 -4.54
N SER A 131 -0.81 -1.76 -3.44
CA SER A 131 0.14 -0.91 -2.72
C SER A 131 1.29 -0.45 -3.62
N LYS A 132 1.82 -1.34 -4.45
CA LYS A 132 2.84 -1.00 -5.45
C LYS A 132 2.32 0.00 -6.49
N TYR A 133 1.11 -0.21 -7.01
CA TYR A 133 0.50 0.74 -7.96
C TYR A 133 0.33 2.13 -7.34
N GLN A 134 -0.18 2.21 -6.10
CA GLN A 134 -0.30 3.47 -5.37
C GLN A 134 1.05 4.18 -5.21
N SER A 135 2.08 3.45 -4.80
CA SER A 135 3.43 4.00 -4.65
C SER A 135 3.99 4.52 -5.98
N GLU A 136 3.79 3.80 -7.09
CA GLU A 136 4.29 4.22 -8.41
C GLU A 136 3.50 5.41 -9.00
N LYS A 137 2.20 5.49 -8.75
CA LYS A 137 1.30 6.48 -9.39
C LYS A 137 1.11 7.74 -8.56
N CYS A 138 1.13 7.60 -7.25
CA CYS A 138 0.80 8.68 -6.32
C CYS A 138 2.02 9.23 -5.57
N SER A 139 3.23 8.71 -5.79
CA SER A 139 4.45 9.37 -5.32
C SER A 139 4.79 10.58 -6.20
N ASP A 140 4.95 11.76 -5.59
CA ASP A 140 5.37 13.01 -6.26
C ASP A 140 6.86 13.01 -6.73
N GLU A 141 7.62 11.94 -6.49
CA GLU A 141 8.99 11.75 -7.00
C GLU A 141 9.09 10.55 -7.96
N PRO A 142 9.96 10.61 -9.00
CA PRO A 142 10.26 9.44 -9.82
C PRO A 142 10.87 8.37 -8.91
N ALA A 143 10.19 7.23 -8.78
CA ALA A 143 10.64 6.10 -7.97
C ALA A 143 12.13 5.79 -8.22
N PRO A 144 12.99 5.64 -7.19
CA PRO A 144 14.24 4.95 -7.39
C PRO A 144 13.86 3.52 -7.77
N THR A 145 14.20 3.11 -8.99
CA THR A 145 14.05 1.73 -9.48
C THR A 145 14.72 0.76 -8.50
N LEU A 146 13.93 0.19 -7.59
CA LEU A 146 14.29 -1.03 -6.88
C LEU A 146 14.03 -2.18 -7.85
N SER A 147 15.04 -2.47 -8.67
CA SER A 147 15.08 -3.71 -9.46
C SER A 147 15.11 -4.90 -8.50
N PRO A 148 14.24 -5.91 -8.66
CA PRO A 148 14.29 -7.13 -7.88
C PRO A 148 15.38 -8.04 -8.46
N ASP A 149 16.65 -7.78 -8.13
CA ASP A 149 17.73 -8.68 -8.51
C ASP A 149 18.88 -8.58 -7.49
N ASP A 150 18.64 -9.12 -6.29
CA ASP A 150 19.70 -9.49 -5.35
C ASP A 150 19.72 -11.01 -5.19
N THR A 151 19.91 -11.69 -6.31
CA THR A 151 20.52 -13.03 -6.34
C THR A 151 21.85 -12.91 -7.08
N ALA A 152 22.92 -12.67 -6.33
CA ALA A 152 24.30 -12.89 -6.77
C ALA A 152 24.47 -14.31 -7.38
N PRO A 153 25.43 -14.59 -8.30
CA PRO A 153 26.75 -13.95 -8.38
C PRO A 153 27.33 -13.71 -9.79
N GLY A 154 28.22 -12.71 -9.90
CA GLY A 154 29.43 -12.82 -10.72
C GLY A 154 29.49 -12.06 -12.05
N SER A 155 30.66 -11.43 -12.23
CA SER A 155 31.25 -10.89 -13.46
C SER A 155 31.07 -9.39 -13.73
N THR A 156 32.02 -8.64 -13.17
CA THR A 156 32.94 -7.75 -13.91
C THR A 156 32.37 -7.00 -15.11
N ASP A 157 32.06 -5.71 -14.94
CA ASP A 157 32.64 -4.67 -15.79
C ASP A 157 32.52 -3.29 -15.11
N VAL A 158 33.67 -2.75 -14.73
CA VAL A 158 33.83 -1.44 -14.09
C VAL A 158 34.28 -0.49 -15.19
N PRO A 159 33.49 0.54 -15.59
CA PRO A 159 34.09 1.65 -16.29
C PRO A 159 34.73 2.57 -15.24
N THR A 160 36.05 2.49 -15.18
CA THR A 160 36.91 3.44 -14.46
C THR A 160 36.80 4.80 -15.14
N ASP A 161 36.11 5.76 -14.55
CA ASP A 161 36.37 7.17 -14.82
C ASP A 161 36.20 8.00 -13.54
N VAL A 162 37.31 8.08 -12.84
CA VAL A 162 37.56 8.88 -11.63
C VAL A 162 37.99 10.27 -12.10
N PRO A 163 37.27 11.36 -11.78
CA PRO A 163 37.90 12.65 -11.65
C PRO A 163 38.51 12.72 -10.23
N THR A 164 39.83 12.54 -10.18
CA THR A 164 40.65 12.78 -9.00
C THR A 164 40.71 14.29 -8.75
N ASP A 165 39.79 14.83 -7.95
CA ASP A 165 39.96 16.14 -7.31
C ASP A 165 39.41 16.10 -5.88
N VAL A 166 40.23 15.54 -5.01
CA VAL A 166 40.10 15.59 -3.56
C VAL A 166 40.76 16.88 -3.09
N PRO A 167 40.03 17.88 -2.55
CA PRO A 167 40.63 18.78 -1.59
C PRO A 167 40.75 18.04 -0.26
N THR A 168 41.98 17.62 0.03
CA THR A 168 42.39 17.08 1.33
C THR A 168 42.28 18.18 2.38
N ASP A 169 41.13 18.35 3.02
CA ASP A 169 41.01 19.03 4.31
C ASP A 169 39.89 18.40 5.14
N PHE A 170 40.18 17.20 5.62
CA PHE A 170 39.44 16.57 6.70
C PHE A 170 40.23 16.88 7.99
N PRO A 171 39.70 17.66 8.94
CA PRO A 171 40.30 17.72 10.27
C PRO A 171 39.99 16.40 10.97
N THR A 172 40.95 15.47 10.92
CA THR A 172 41.00 14.29 11.79
C THR A 172 41.40 14.72 13.19
N GLU A 173 40.47 15.32 13.93
CA GLU A 173 40.62 15.58 15.37
C GLU A 173 39.60 14.71 16.11
N VAL A 174 39.89 13.41 16.17
CA VAL A 174 39.32 12.55 17.19
C VAL A 174 40.01 12.90 18.52
N PRO A 175 39.30 13.42 19.53
CA PRO A 175 39.92 13.73 20.82
C PRO A 175 40.37 12.43 21.50
N SER A 176 41.64 12.38 21.91
CA SER A 176 42.28 11.23 22.57
C SER A 176 41.76 10.97 24.01
N ASP A 177 40.69 11.63 24.43
CA ASP A 177 40.18 11.58 25.81
C ASP A 177 39.18 10.43 26.08
N LEU A 178 38.80 9.66 25.06
CA LEU A 178 37.86 8.54 25.25
C LEU A 178 38.51 7.22 25.68
N GLU A 179 39.83 7.07 25.52
CA GLU A 179 40.53 5.83 25.96
C GLU A 179 40.78 5.78 27.48
N SER A 180 40.71 6.92 28.17
CA SER A 180 40.91 6.96 29.64
C SER A 180 39.67 6.57 30.45
N LEU A 181 38.47 6.49 29.85
CA LEU A 181 37.23 6.19 30.58
C LEU A 181 36.88 4.70 30.67
N LEU A 182 37.58 3.84 29.91
CA LEU A 182 37.35 2.39 29.93
C LEU A 182 38.22 1.64 30.96
N SER A 183 39.17 2.31 31.61
CA SER A 183 40.08 1.68 32.59
C SER A 183 39.57 1.68 34.04
N ASP A 184 38.46 2.36 34.32
CA ASP A 184 37.95 2.59 35.70
C ASP A 184 36.60 1.91 35.98
N LEU A 185 36.23 0.86 35.22
CA LEU A 185 35.09 0.02 35.57
C LEU A 185 35.56 -1.15 36.46
N PRO A 186 35.18 -1.17 37.75
CA PRO A 186 35.52 -2.27 38.64
C PRO A 186 34.78 -3.55 38.21
N THR A 187 35.54 -4.58 37.87
CA THR A 187 35.07 -5.96 37.68
C THR A 187 34.71 -6.56 39.04
N GLU A 188 33.56 -6.22 39.59
CA GLU A 188 33.04 -6.83 40.82
C GLU A 188 31.80 -7.68 40.46
N VAL A 189 32.05 -8.93 40.12
CA VAL A 189 31.03 -10.00 40.09
C VAL A 189 30.89 -10.58 41.51
N PRO A 190 29.72 -10.52 42.17
CA PRO A 190 29.50 -11.34 43.35
C PRO A 190 29.09 -12.74 42.92
N SER A 191 29.84 -13.72 43.43
CA SER A 191 29.58 -15.16 43.36
C SER A 191 28.23 -15.59 43.94
N GLU A 192 27.72 -16.67 43.35
CA GLU A 192 26.87 -17.72 43.91
C GLU A 192 26.31 -17.57 45.33
N SER A 193 24.98 -17.67 45.43
CA SER A 193 24.29 -18.38 46.52
C SER A 193 22.89 -18.79 46.07
N GLN A 194 22.77 -19.95 45.44
CA GLN A 194 21.90 -21.07 45.87
C GLN A 194 21.96 -22.24 44.89
#